data_AF-A0A3M0ZFS2-F1
#
_entry.id   AF-A0A3M0ZFS2-F1
#
_cell.length_a   1.000
_cell.length_b   1.000
_cell.length_c   1.000
_cell.angle_alpha   90.00
_cell.angle_beta   90.00
_cell.angle_gamma   90.00
#
_symmetry.space_group_name_H-M   'P 1'
#
loop_
_entity.id
_entity.type
_entity.pdbx_description
1 polymer ?
#
loop_
_entity_poly.entity_id
_entity_poly.type
_entity_poly.pdbx_seq_one_letter_code
_entity_poly.pdbx_strand_id
1 'polypeptide(L)'
;MGVIEIEELQVWGQRPGSSGKTLLSTGATARQSSQFGGYAAGNALDHNEGTFSHTNEEVHPWFEVDFKVGCVIERVEIRVRRWFNWRMRGARISVLDDQRGGDIDGPQYNSVLRPQHGNLP
;
A
#
# COMPACT_ATOMS: atom_id res chain seq x y z
N MET A 1 18.24 0.41 9.81
CA MET A 1 16.84 0.21 10.25
C MET A 1 16.03 1.36 9.69
N GLY A 2 14.73 1.19 9.52
CA GLY A 2 13.81 2.15 8.92
C GLY A 2 12.44 2.08 9.59
N VAL A 3 11.56 3.00 9.19
CA VAL A 3 10.18 3.11 9.68
C VAL A 3 9.28 3.40 8.49
N ILE A 4 8.12 2.75 8.42
CA ILE A 4 7.03 3.22 7.56
C ILE A 4 6.05 3.99 8.42
N GLU A 5 5.75 5.21 7.99
CA GLU A 5 4.82 6.12 8.63
C GLU A 5 3.99 6.79 7.53
N ILE A 6 2.68 6.54 7.53
CA ILE A 6 1.75 7.04 6.52
C ILE A 6 0.63 7.77 7.25
N GLU A 7 0.43 9.05 6.91
CA GLU A 7 -0.73 9.82 7.39
C GLU A 7 -1.99 9.32 6.69
N GLU A 8 -1.95 9.26 5.36
CA GLU A 8 -3.09 8.83 4.55
C GLU A 8 -2.59 8.21 3.24
N LEU A 9 -3.24 7.13 2.80
CA LEU A 9 -2.98 6.44 1.55
C LEU A 9 -4.27 6.36 0.72
N GLN A 10 -4.27 7.06 -0.40
CA GLN A 10 -5.38 7.04 -1.34
C GLN A 10 -4.96 6.30 -2.60
N VAL A 11 -5.67 5.21 -2.89
CA VAL A 11 -5.47 4.42 -4.10
C VAL A 11 -6.69 4.54 -4.97
N TRP A 12 -6.50 5.05 -6.18
CA TRP A 12 -7.56 5.26 -7.13
C TRP A 12 -7.43 4.34 -8.33
N GLY A 13 -8.58 3.92 -8.85
CA GLY A 13 -8.64 3.05 -10.03
C GLY A 13 -10.02 2.46 -10.23
N GLN A 14 -10.08 1.26 -10.79
CA GLN A 14 -11.34 0.63 -11.20
C GLN A 14 -11.49 -0.76 -10.60
N ARG A 15 -12.69 -1.04 -10.07
CA ARG A 15 -13.09 -2.39 -9.64
C ARG A 15 -13.65 -3.19 -10.83
N PRO A 16 -13.64 -4.53 -10.77
CA PRO A 16 -14.26 -5.36 -11.80
C PRO A 16 -15.73 -4.99 -11.99
N GLY A 17 -16.14 -4.81 -13.24
CA GLY A 17 -17.52 -4.44 -13.58
C GLY A 17 -17.92 -2.99 -13.26
N SER A 18 -16.99 -2.14 -12.78
CA SER A 18 -17.25 -0.70 -12.62
C SER A 18 -16.97 0.06 -13.92
N SER A 19 -17.82 1.03 -14.26
CA SER A 19 -17.68 1.87 -15.46
C SER A 19 -16.89 3.16 -15.23
N GLY A 20 -16.32 3.34 -14.04
CA GLY A 20 -15.66 4.59 -13.66
C GLY A 20 -14.64 4.43 -12.56
N LYS A 21 -13.73 5.41 -12.50
CA LYS A 21 -12.70 5.52 -11.48
C LYS A 21 -13.33 5.74 -10.10
N THR A 22 -12.83 5.03 -9.10
CA THR A 22 -13.24 5.13 -7.70
C THR A 22 -12.03 5.14 -6.77
N LEU A 23 -12.27 5.47 -5.50
CA LEU A 23 -11.29 5.39 -4.43
C LEU A 23 -11.26 3.95 -3.90
N LEU A 24 -10.30 3.17 -4.38
CA LEU A 24 -10.14 1.74 -4.06
C LEU A 24 -9.77 1.51 -2.60
N SER A 25 -9.04 2.45 -1.97
CA SER A 25 -8.70 2.37 -0.55
C SER A 25 -9.92 2.42 0.37
N THR A 26 -11.06 2.97 -0.09
CA THR A 26 -12.32 2.91 0.66
C THR A 26 -12.83 1.48 0.76
N GLY A 27 -12.92 0.97 1.98
CA GLY A 27 -13.33 -0.41 2.29
C GLY A 27 -12.21 -1.46 2.16
N ALA A 28 -10.98 -1.03 1.84
CA ALA A 28 -9.80 -1.88 1.89
C ALA A 28 -9.36 -2.11 3.35
N THR A 29 -8.48 -3.09 3.57
CA THR A 29 -7.86 -3.32 4.89
C THR A 29 -6.36 -3.12 4.81
N ALA A 30 -5.79 -2.49 5.83
CA ALA A 30 -4.35 -2.31 5.94
C ALA A 30 -3.73 -3.24 6.98
N ARG A 31 -2.50 -3.69 6.72
CA ARG A 31 -1.62 -4.37 7.68
C ARG A 31 -0.22 -3.76 7.59
N GLN A 32 0.55 -3.90 8.66
CA GLN A 32 1.93 -3.43 8.73
C GLN A 32 2.78 -4.46 9.47
N SER A 33 4.09 -4.48 9.17
CA SER A 33 5.08 -5.39 9.76
C SER A 33 5.07 -5.39 11.29
N SER A 34 4.91 -4.23 11.87
CA SER A 34 4.87 -4.03 13.31
C SER A 34 4.08 -2.77 13.64
N GLN A 35 3.59 -2.65 14.87
CA GLN A 35 2.86 -1.46 15.33
C GLN A 35 3.63 -0.76 16.44
N PHE A 36 3.94 0.51 16.24
CA PHE A 36 4.46 1.38 17.29
C PHE A 36 3.30 1.98 18.07
N GLY A 37 3.19 1.63 19.36
CA GLY A 37 2.13 2.14 20.23
C GLY A 37 0.72 1.90 19.68
N GLY A 38 -0.12 2.93 19.66
CA GLY A 38 -1.50 2.89 19.17
C GLY A 38 -1.69 3.24 17.69
N TYR A 39 -0.60 3.38 16.91
CA TYR A 39 -0.65 3.85 15.53
C TYR A 39 -0.87 2.69 14.55
N ALA A 40 -2.10 2.17 14.54
CA ALA A 40 -2.49 1.03 13.73
C ALA A 40 -2.44 1.32 12.22
N ALA A 41 -2.25 0.28 11.42
CA ALA A 41 -2.20 0.37 9.96
C ALA A 41 -3.46 1.02 9.36
N GLY A 42 -4.62 0.75 9.96
CA GLY A 42 -5.92 1.27 9.50
C GLY A 42 -6.03 2.79 9.54
N ASN A 43 -5.23 3.48 10.36
CA ASN A 43 -5.20 4.94 10.41
C ASN A 43 -4.79 5.55 9.07
N ALA A 44 -4.03 4.84 8.22
CA ALA A 44 -3.63 5.35 6.92
C ALA A 44 -4.75 5.26 5.86
N LEU A 45 -5.92 4.68 6.18
CA LEU A 45 -7.05 4.52 5.25
C LEU A 45 -8.35 5.12 5.83
N ASP A 46 -8.25 5.92 6.90
CA ASP A 46 -9.40 6.40 7.67
C ASP A 46 -9.94 7.76 7.19
N HIS A 47 -9.31 8.37 6.17
CA HIS A 47 -9.61 9.70 5.64
C HIS A 47 -9.43 10.84 6.67
N ASN A 48 -8.62 10.62 7.71
CA ASN A 48 -8.33 11.58 8.75
C ASN A 48 -6.84 11.95 8.76
N GLU A 49 -6.50 13.07 8.12
CA GLU A 49 -5.12 13.54 8.02
C GLU A 49 -4.49 13.96 9.37
N GLY A 50 -5.22 13.87 10.49
CA GLY A 50 -4.72 14.04 11.84
C GLY A 50 -4.22 12.74 12.50
N THR A 51 -4.48 11.58 11.91
CA THR A 51 -3.98 10.27 12.35
C THR A 51 -2.85 9.79 11.43
N PHE A 52 -2.17 8.71 11.83
CA PHE A 52 -1.15 8.06 11.02
C PHE A 52 -0.94 6.61 11.48
N SER A 53 -0.46 5.77 10.56
CA SER A 53 0.12 4.47 10.86
C SER A 53 1.61 4.60 11.19
N HIS A 54 2.14 3.69 12.00
CA HIS A 54 3.54 3.72 12.41
C HIS A 54 4.07 2.32 12.73
N THR A 55 5.16 1.92 12.06
CA THR A 55 5.92 0.71 12.41
C THR A 55 6.96 0.98 13.48
N ASN A 56 7.36 -0.04 14.24
CA ASN A 56 8.60 0.06 15.01
C ASN A 56 9.79 0.31 14.05
N GLU A 57 10.89 0.81 14.61
CA GLU A 57 12.15 0.86 13.87
C GLU A 57 12.69 -0.56 13.67
N GLU A 58 12.78 -0.99 12.41
CA GLU A 58 13.15 -2.37 12.05
C GLU A 58 13.92 -2.44 10.73
N VAL A 59 14.46 -3.59 10.36
CA VAL A 59 15.36 -3.70 9.19
C VAL A 59 14.58 -3.55 7.88
N HIS A 60 13.39 -4.15 7.79
CA HIS A 60 12.56 -4.18 6.59
C HIS A 60 11.08 -3.89 6.93
N PRO A 61 10.74 -2.68 7.37
CA PRO A 61 9.35 -2.32 7.63
C PRO A 61 8.53 -2.43 6.33
N TRP A 62 7.29 -2.91 6.44
CA TRP A 62 6.37 -2.99 5.31
C TRP A 62 4.96 -2.56 5.73
N PHE A 63 4.21 -2.05 4.75
CA PHE A 63 2.79 -1.70 4.87
C PHE A 63 2.06 -2.24 3.64
N GLU A 64 0.99 -2.97 3.86
CA GLU A 64 0.20 -3.65 2.84
C GLU A 64 -1.26 -3.19 2.88
N VAL A 65 -1.85 -2.97 1.71
CA VAL A 65 -3.29 -2.76 1.54
C VAL A 65 -3.87 -3.91 0.74
N ASP A 66 -4.91 -4.53 1.29
CA ASP A 66 -5.69 -5.56 0.62
C ASP A 66 -7.03 -4.98 0.17
N PHE A 67 -7.21 -4.87 -1.15
CA PHE A 67 -8.41 -4.33 -1.81
C PHE A 67 -9.56 -5.34 -1.90
N LYS A 68 -9.38 -6.58 -1.42
CA LYS A 68 -10.37 -7.69 -1.37
C LYS A 68 -10.81 -8.26 -2.71
N VAL A 69 -10.64 -7.52 -3.80
CA VAL A 69 -10.94 -7.94 -5.17
C VAL A 69 -9.83 -7.45 -6.09
N GLY A 70 -9.54 -8.19 -7.16
CA GLY A 70 -8.59 -7.73 -8.18
C GLY A 70 -9.07 -6.42 -8.80
N CYS A 71 -8.23 -5.38 -8.77
CA CYS A 71 -8.56 -4.04 -9.26
C CYS A 71 -7.49 -3.55 -10.23
N VAL A 72 -7.86 -2.61 -11.09
CA VAL A 72 -6.88 -1.82 -11.87
C VAL A 72 -6.49 -0.61 -11.04
N ILE A 73 -5.21 -0.49 -10.69
CA ILE A 73 -4.68 0.68 -9.98
C ILE A 73 -4.20 1.71 -11.01
N GLU A 74 -4.70 2.93 -10.89
CA GLU A 74 -4.34 4.04 -11.79
C GLU A 74 -3.49 5.10 -11.09
N ARG A 75 -3.73 5.34 -9.80
CA ARG A 75 -3.00 6.34 -9.03
C ARG A 75 -2.86 5.93 -7.57
N VAL A 76 -1.66 6.14 -7.04
CA VAL A 76 -1.37 6.00 -5.61
C VAL A 76 -0.91 7.36 -5.11
N GLU A 77 -1.59 7.89 -4.11
CA GLU A 77 -1.25 9.13 -3.41
C GLU A 77 -0.91 8.76 -1.96
N ILE A 78 0.32 9.07 -1.52
CA ILE A 78 0.79 8.78 -0.17
C ILE A 78 1.07 10.10 0.51
N ARG A 79 0.40 10.33 1.63
CA ARG A 79 0.68 11.42 2.54
C ARG A 79 1.52 10.94 3.70
N VAL A 80 2.57 11.69 3.99
CA VAL A 80 3.56 11.36 5.03
C VAL A 80 3.70 12.56 5.96
N ARG A 81 4.12 12.33 7.21
CA ARG A 81 4.27 13.42 8.16
C ARG A 81 5.33 14.42 7.72
N ARG A 82 4.93 15.69 7.59
CA ARG A 82 5.76 16.77 7.04
C ARG A 82 7.17 16.83 7.66
N TRP A 83 7.26 16.69 8.98
CA TRP A 83 8.52 16.83 9.72
C TRP A 83 9.39 15.56 9.73
N PHE A 84 8.82 14.41 9.35
CA PHE A 84 9.49 13.11 9.36
C PHE A 84 9.50 12.44 7.98
N ASN A 85 9.23 13.20 6.92
CA ASN A 85 9.16 12.71 5.55
C ASN A 85 10.45 12.01 5.08
N TRP A 86 11.59 12.32 5.70
CA TRP A 86 12.86 11.64 5.44
C TRP A 86 12.83 10.14 5.76
N ARG A 87 11.94 9.67 6.66
CA ARG A 87 11.77 8.24 6.98
C ARG A 87 11.30 7.41 5.79
N MET A 88 10.63 8.05 4.83
CA MET A 88 10.10 7.41 3.63
C MET A 88 11.09 7.44 2.45
N ARG A 89 12.30 7.99 2.65
CA ARG A 89 13.35 7.99 1.62
C ARG A 89 13.76 6.56 1.28
N GLY A 90 13.69 6.22 0.00
CA GLY A 90 14.03 4.88 -0.49
C GLY A 90 12.91 3.83 -0.33
N ALA A 91 11.75 4.22 0.20
CA ALA A 91 10.57 3.36 0.18
C ALA A 91 10.19 3.00 -1.27
N ARG A 92 9.69 1.78 -1.46
CA ARG A 92 9.28 1.26 -2.75
C ARG A 92 7.80 0.89 -2.71
N ILE A 93 7.09 1.20 -3.80
CA ILE A 93 5.71 0.78 -3.99
C ILE A 93 5.74 -0.43 -4.93
N SER A 94 5.08 -1.51 -4.52
CA SER A 94 4.89 -2.70 -5.35
C SER A 94 3.39 -2.98 -5.47
N VAL A 95 2.94 -3.39 -6.65
CA VAL A 95 1.54 -3.77 -6.91
C VAL A 95 1.51 -5.25 -7.23
N LEU A 96 0.90 -6.03 -6.34
CA LEU A 96 0.84 -7.48 -6.42
C LEU A 96 -0.55 -7.92 -6.88
N ASP A 97 -0.63 -9.05 -7.59
CA ASP A 97 -1.88 -9.79 -7.74
C ASP A 97 -1.99 -10.86 -6.65
N ASP A 98 -3.20 -11.37 -6.41
CA ASP A 98 -3.48 -12.36 -5.36
C ASP A 98 -3.05 -13.78 -5.77
N GLN A 99 -1.93 -13.94 -6.48
CA GLN A 99 -1.27 -15.26 -6.60
C GLN A 99 -0.57 -15.59 -5.27
N ARG A 100 -1.34 -15.60 -4.16
CA ARG A 100 -0.91 -15.98 -2.81
C ARG A 100 -0.71 -17.51 -2.75
N GLY A 101 0.38 -17.99 -3.35
CA GLY A 101 1.06 -19.20 -2.88
C GLY A 101 1.79 -18.85 -1.59
N GLY A 102 1.41 -19.48 -0.48
CA GLY A 102 1.73 -19.04 0.88
C GLY A 102 3.19 -18.69 1.14
N ASP A 103 3.41 -17.47 1.63
CA ASP A 103 4.55 -17.08 2.47
C ASP A 103 4.16 -15.78 3.18
N ILE A 104 4.08 -15.84 4.51
CA ILE A 104 3.41 -14.86 5.38
C ILE A 104 4.38 -13.83 6.01
N ASP A 105 5.59 -13.67 5.50
CA ASP A 105 6.60 -12.77 6.09
C ASP A 105 7.34 -11.92 5.05
N GLY A 106 6.96 -10.64 4.92
CA GLY A 106 7.78 -9.61 4.26
C GLY A 106 7.93 -9.75 2.73
N PRO A 107 8.68 -8.83 2.08
CA PRO A 107 8.57 -8.62 0.64
C PRO A 107 9.26 -9.75 -0.13
N GLN A 108 8.52 -10.81 -0.43
CA GLN A 108 8.78 -11.65 -1.59
C GLN A 108 8.47 -10.78 -2.82
N TYR A 109 9.50 -10.32 -3.52
CA TYR A 109 9.38 -9.54 -4.75
C TYR A 109 8.76 -10.37 -5.88
N ASN A 110 7.45 -10.62 -5.84
CA ASN A 110 6.73 -11.33 -6.88
C ASN A 110 5.61 -10.48 -7.48
N SER A 111 6.01 -9.47 -8.25
CA SER A 111 5.33 -9.04 -9.48
C SER A 111 6.10 -7.86 -10.10
N VAL A 112 7.21 -8.17 -10.78
CA VAL A 112 7.71 -7.25 -11.80
C VAL A 112 6.69 -7.28 -12.94
N LEU A 113 5.84 -6.26 -13.05
CA LEU A 113 5.08 -6.01 -14.28
C LEU A 113 6.10 -5.82 -15.41
N ARG A 114 6.40 -6.89 -16.14
CA ARG A 114 7.07 -6.79 -17.43
C ARG A 114 6.05 -6.22 -18.40
N PRO A 115 6.38 -5.17 -19.19
CA PRO A 115 5.54 -4.79 -20.30
C PRO A 115 5.42 -6.00 -21.23
N GLN A 116 4.22 -6.55 -21.35
CA GLN A 116 3.93 -7.44 -22.44
C GLN A 116 3.85 -6.55 -23.68
N HIS A 117 4.92 -6.54 -24.47
CA HIS A 117 4.79 -6.10 -25.86
C HIS A 117 3.76 -7.02 -26.50
N GLY A 118 2.53 -6.53 -26.61
CA GLY A 118 1.50 -7.15 -27.42
C GLY A 118 2.00 -7.15 -28.85
N ASN A 119 2.43 -8.30 -29.33
CA ASN A 119 2.17 -8.64 -30.71
C ASN A 119 0.70 -9.06 -30.79
N LEU A 120 -0.02 -8.45 -31.72
CA LEU A 120 -0.95 -9.04 -32.70
C LEU A 120 -2.04 -8.01 -33.08
N PRO A 121 -2.49 -7.96 -34.34
CA PRO A 121 -2.00 -8.58 -35.57
C PRO A 121 -1.07 -7.69 -36.40
#